data_AF-A0A348UP79-F1
#
_entry.id   AF-A0A348UP79-F1
#
_cell.length_a   1.000
_cell.length_b   1.000
_cell.length_c   1.000
_cell.angle_alpha   90.00
_cell.angle_beta   90.00
_cell.angle_gamma   90.00
#
_symmetry.space_group_name_H-M   'P 1'
#
loop_
_entity.id
_entity.type
_entity.pdbx_description
1 polymer ?
#
loop_
_entity_poly.entity_id
_entity_poly.type
_entity_poly.pdbx_seq_one_letter_code
_entity_poly.pdbx_strand_id
1 'polypeptide(L)' 'EGKTLVATLAAYLNALPGRGVHVVTVNDYLARRDATWMGPIYAALGLSVGVVQSRQPAQEKRAAYQMDITYGTNNEFGF' A
#
# COMPACT_ATOMS: atom_id res chain seq x y z
N GLU A 1 -11.56 6.52 -16.07
CA GLU A 1 -12.36 5.91 -14.98
C GLU A 1 -11.84 6.14 -13.56
N GLY A 2 -10.55 6.45 -13.32
CA GLY A 2 -10.09 6.84 -11.98
C GLY A 2 -9.86 5.68 -10.99
N LYS A 3 -9.48 4.50 -11.50
CA LYS A 3 -9.31 3.25 -10.73
C LYS A 3 -8.50 3.43 -9.43
N THR A 4 -7.36 4.11 -9.50
CA THR A 4 -6.50 4.35 -8.33
C THR A 4 -7.20 5.16 -7.25
N LEU A 5 -7.95 6.21 -7.63
CA LEU A 5 -8.72 7.01 -6.67
C LEU A 5 -9.88 6.21 -6.07
N VAL A 6 -10.61 5.45 -6.89
CA VAL A 6 -11.73 4.60 -6.41
C VAL A 6 -11.24 3.55 -5.41
N ALA A 7 -10.04 2.99 -5.60
CA ALA A 7 -9.46 2.01 -4.70
C ALA A 7 -9.26 2.55 -3.26
N THR A 8 -9.07 3.85 -3.09
CA THR A 8 -8.85 4.46 -1.75
C THR A 8 -10.03 4.26 -0.81
N LEU A 9 -11.26 4.24 -1.32
CA LEU A 9 -12.46 4.04 -0.52
C LEU A 9 -12.49 2.65 0.11
N ALA A 10 -12.23 1.63 -0.72
CA ALA A 10 -12.18 0.25 -0.26
C ALA A 10 -10.97 0.01 0.66
N ALA A 11 -9.81 0.59 0.33
CA ALA A 11 -8.61 0.44 1.15
C ALA A 11 -8.79 1.07 2.54
N TYR A 12 -9.35 2.27 2.62
CA TYR A 12 -9.65 2.92 3.90
C TYR A 12 -10.59 2.08 4.77
N LEU A 13 -11.75 1.68 4.21
CA LEU A 13 -12.76 0.92 4.96
C LEU A 13 -12.19 -0.39 5.53
N ASN A 14 -11.39 -1.11 4.73
CA ASN A 14 -10.83 -2.39 5.15
C ASN A 14 -9.61 -2.26 6.06
N ALA A 15 -8.98 -1.08 6.13
CA ALA A 15 -7.88 -0.82 7.05
C ALA A 15 -8.36 -0.55 8.49
N LEU A 16 -9.59 -0.06 8.69
CA LEU A 16 -10.14 0.30 10.01
C LEU A 16 -10.06 -0.79 11.10
N PRO A 17 -10.22 -2.10 10.79
CA PRO A 17 -10.06 -3.16 11.79
C PRO A 17 -8.61 -3.41 12.23
N GLY A 18 -7.61 -2.70 11.69
CA GLY A 18 -6.20 -2.85 12.04
C GLY A 18 -5.55 -4.15 11.54
N ARG A 19 -6.11 -4.75 10.47
CA ARG A 19 -5.61 -6.02 9.90
C ARG A 19 -4.69 -5.84 8.68
N GLY A 20 -4.46 -4.60 8.26
CA GLY A 20 -3.71 -4.26 7.06
C GLY A 20 -4.50 -4.51 5.76
N VAL A 21 -4.18 -3.75 4.71
CA VAL A 21 -4.72 -3.93 3.36
C VAL A 21 -3.57 -4.01 2.36
N HIS A 22 -3.60 -5.00 1.47
CA HIS A 22 -2.62 -5.13 0.38
C HIS A 22 -3.21 -4.62 -0.94
N VAL A 23 -2.59 -3.59 -1.52
CA VAL A 23 -2.94 -3.09 -2.85
C VAL A 23 -1.91 -3.59 -3.85
N VAL A 24 -2.34 -4.53 -4.69
CA VAL A 24 -1.47 -5.16 -5.69
C VAL A 24 -1.47 -4.35 -6.98
N THR A 25 -0.28 -4.02 -7.46
CA THR A 25 -0.04 -3.38 -8.75
C THR A 25 0.81 -4.29 -9.65
N VAL A 26 0.92 -3.94 -10.93
CA VAL A 26 1.65 -4.78 -11.90
C VAL A 26 3.17 -4.59 -11.88
N ASN A 27 3.68 -3.53 -11.25
CA ASN A 27 5.11 -3.30 -11.10
C ASN A 27 5.43 -2.33 -9.94
N ASP A 28 6.68 -2.35 -9.47
CA ASP A 28 7.15 -1.56 -8.34
C ASP A 28 7.03 -0.05 -8.55
N TYR A 29 7.12 0.40 -9.81
CA TYR A 29 6.94 1.81 -10.16
C TYR A 29 5.51 2.27 -9.86
N LEU A 30 4.50 1.50 -10.30
CA LEU A 30 3.10 1.81 -10.05
C LEU A 30 2.76 1.68 -8.57
N ALA A 31 3.29 0.68 -7.87
CA ALA A 31 3.14 0.55 -6.42
C ALA A 31 3.60 1.83 -5.70
N ARG A 32 4.81 2.30 -6.00
CA ARG A 32 5.39 3.49 -5.37
C ARG A 32 4.68 4.77 -5.78
N ARG A 33 4.32 4.91 -7.06
CA ARG A 33 3.60 6.08 -7.58
C ARG A 33 2.23 6.20 -6.92
N ASP A 34 1.46 5.12 -6.88
CA ASP A 34 0.08 5.15 -6.38
C ASP A 34 0.06 5.32 -4.85
N ALA A 35 0.99 4.69 -4.12
CA ALA A 35 1.16 4.92 -2.69
C ALA A 35 1.51 6.38 -2.37
N THR A 36 2.45 6.98 -3.13
CA THR A 36 2.83 8.39 -2.96
C THR A 36 1.66 9.32 -3.29
N TRP A 37 0.96 9.05 -4.39
CA TRP A 37 -0.11 9.93 -4.87
C TRP A 37 -1.35 9.88 -3.96
N MET A 38 -1.73 8.69 -3.48
CA MET A 38 -2.89 8.53 -2.59
C MET A 38 -2.54 8.72 -1.11
N GLY A 39 -1.25 8.70 -0.76
CA GLY A 39 -0.73 8.90 0.60
C GLY A 39 -1.36 10.07 1.36
N PRO A 40 -1.51 11.28 0.77
CA PRO A 40 -2.16 12.40 1.44
C PRO A 40 -3.60 12.13 1.90
N ILE A 41 -4.37 11.33 1.15
CA ILE A 41 -5.75 10.95 1.52
C ILE A 41 -5.71 10.06 2.76
N TYR A 42 -4.86 9.03 2.74
CA TYR A 42 -4.73 8.10 3.85
C TYR A 42 -4.19 8.79 5.11
N ALA A 43 -3.16 9.63 4.97
CA ALA A 43 -2.58 10.40 6.06
C ALA A 43 -3.58 11.40 6.67
N ALA A 44 -4.38 12.08 5.86
CA ALA A 44 -5.45 12.96 6.35
C ALA A 44 -6.52 12.20 7.16
N LEU A 45 -6.67 10.90 6.92
CA LEU A 45 -7.58 10.01 7.64
C LEU A 45 -6.88 9.22 8.77
N GLY A 46 -5.62 9.56 9.08
CA GLY A 46 -4.85 8.93 10.16
C GLY A 46 -4.31 7.53 9.85
N LEU A 47 -4.31 7.12 8.59
CA LEU A 47 -3.76 5.84 8.16
C LEU A 47 -2.33 5.98 7.61
N SER A 48 -1.53 4.99 7.93
CA SER A 48 -0.16 4.83 7.45
C SER A 48 -0.11 4.01 6.15
N VAL A 49 0.89 4.29 5.31
CA VAL A 49 1.04 3.66 3.99
C VAL A 49 2.47 3.19 3.80
N GLY A 50 2.64 1.92 3.45
CA GLY A 50 3.91 1.29 3.12
C GLY A 50 3.98 0.88 1.65
N VAL A 51 5.21 0.70 1.14
CA VAL A 51 5.46 0.12 -0.18
C VAL A 51 6.48 -0.99 -0.02
N VAL A 52 6.17 -2.15 -0.58
CA VAL A 52 7.06 -3.29 -0.69
C VAL A 52 7.63 -3.34 -2.10
N GLN A 53 8.96 -3.47 -2.20
CA GLN A 53 9.68 -3.50 -3.48
C GLN A 53 10.76 -4.57 -3.51
N SER A 54 11.18 -4.92 -4.71
CA SER A 54 12.25 -5.90 -4.89
C SER A 54 13.58 -5.40 -4.32
N ARG A 55 14.35 -6.32 -3.71
CA ARG A 55 15.66 -6.06 -3.08
C ARG A 55 15.62 -5.04 -1.93
N GLN A 56 14.45 -4.79 -1.36
CA GLN A 56 14.31 -3.99 -0.14
C GLN A 56 14.88 -4.76 1.08
N PRO A 57 15.60 -4.08 2.00
CA PRO A 57 16.07 -4.71 3.24
C PRO A 57 14.91 -5.32 4.04
N ALA A 58 15.12 -6.50 4.64
CA ALA A 58 14.07 -7.24 5.34
C ALA A 58 13.39 -6.42 6.46
N GLN A 59 14.15 -5.56 7.16
CA GLN A 59 13.62 -4.68 8.18
C GLN A 59 12.64 -3.65 7.60
N GLU A 60 12.97 -3.04 6.46
CA GLU A 60 12.09 -2.08 5.81
C GLU A 60 10.85 -2.78 5.22
N LYS A 61 11.01 -3.98 4.64
CA LYS A 61 9.88 -4.81 4.17
C LYS A 61 8.92 -5.09 5.32
N ARG A 62 9.46 -5.47 6.49
CA ARG A 62 8.68 -5.73 7.71
C ARG A 62 7.97 -4.47 8.22
N ALA A 63 8.62 -3.32 8.19
CA ALA A 63 8.01 -2.05 8.57
C ALA A 63 6.87 -1.66 7.61
N ALA A 64 7.04 -1.88 6.30
CA ALA A 64 6.00 -1.63 5.32
C ALA A 64 4.76 -2.49 5.56
N TYR A 65 4.93 -3.79 5.83
CA TYR A 65 3.84 -4.71 6.16
C TYR A 65 3.10 -4.39 7.46
N GLN A 66 3.70 -3.58 8.35
CA GLN A 66 3.06 -3.13 9.59
C GLN A 66 2.21 -1.86 9.39
N MET A 67 2.23 -1.26 8.21
CA MET A 67 1.39 -0.11 7.89
C MET A 67 -0.05 -0.55 7.61
N ASP A 68 -1.00 0.38 7.79
CA ASP A 68 -2.42 0.13 7.58
C ASP A 68 -2.73 -0.28 6.13
N ILE A 69 -1.99 0.28 5.17
CA ILE A 69 -2.09 -0.02 3.75
C ILE A 69 -0.70 -0.27 3.19
N THR A 70 -0.52 -1.40 2.51
CA THR A 70 0.74 -1.79 1.85
C THR A 70 0.53 -1.92 0.35
N TYR A 71 1.26 -1.14 -0.44
CA TYR A 71 1.33 -1.31 -1.90
C TYR A 71 2.48 -2.24 -2.28
N GLY A 72 2.29 -3.06 -3.31
CA GLY A 72 3.32 -3.97 -3.80
C GLY A 72 2.93 -4.64 -5.10
N THR A 73 3.76 -5.58 -5.54
CA THR A 73 3.45 -6.45 -6.68
C THR A 73 3.02 -7.83 -6.20
N ASN A 74 2.37 -8.60 -7.07
CA ASN A 74 1.98 -9.98 -6.76
C ASN A 74 3.19 -10.83 -6.35
N ASN A 75 4.33 -10.66 -7.01
CA ASN A 75 5.57 -11.37 -6.70
C ASN A 75 6.05 -11.01 -5.29
N GLU A 76 6.05 -9.73 -4.93
CA GLU A 76 6.55 -9.30 -3.62
C GLU A 76 5.65 -9.67 -2.44
N PHE A 77 4.36 -9.92 -2.69
CA PHE A 77 3.44 -10.47 -1.69
C PHE A 77 3.46 -12.00 -1.64
N GLY A 78 3.81 -12.65 -2.75
CA GLY A 78 3.92 -14.11 -2.84
C GLY A 78 5.23 -14.69 -2.31
N PHE A 79 6.27 -13.85 -2.15
CA PHE A 79 7.63 -14.23 -1.77
C PHE A 79 8.26 -13.26 -0.74
#